data_AF-A0A7Z7B2Y3-F1
#
_entry.id   AF-A0A7Z7B2Y3-F1
#
_cell.length_a   1.000
_cell.length_b   1.000
_cell.length_c   1.000
_cell.angle_alpha   90.00
_cell.angle_beta   90.00
_cell.angle_gamma   90.00
#
_symmetry.space_group_name_H-M   'P 1'
#
loop_
_entity.id
_entity.type
_entity.pdbx_description
1 polymer ?
#
loop_
_entity_poly.entity_id
_entity_poly.type
_entity_poly.pdbx_seq_one_letter_code
_entity_poly.pdbx_strand_id
1 'polypeptide(L)'
;MDDAALELVWSQYRGWASRARAIRSQLDRWRLYALAFTVTGAVLATLAAQLPNWFADLTIVTRILSAASAVAMALAAWTARSMLDSTYEKDWIRTRALAERAKSEGYRYATRVPPYDSGDKSEKLLEKIKELMTEGEDLPALEVKGEDARKGCPAHPLTVQEYATVRIGDQVTFYSDKANKNEGNAHRCTLAIQVLSGIAAALAALGAIHAGAQIEAWVATLSAITTAIGAYALAQRYQRLAATYRLAAERLKLRLAMWKITTQARPDPEADNALILDAEGIMNGENDAWVTDFLKRPATSSTATLNS
;
A
#
# COMPACT_ATOMS: atom_id res chain seq x y z
N MET A 1 1.76 -28.89 -23.15
CA MET A 1 0.40 -29.32 -22.77
C MET A 1 -0.04 -28.40 -21.67
N ASP A 2 -1.10 -27.63 -21.94
CA ASP A 2 -1.75 -26.74 -21.00
C ASP A 2 -2.19 -27.54 -19.77
N ASP A 3 -1.53 -27.29 -18.64
CA ASP A 3 -1.90 -27.94 -17.39
C ASP A 3 -3.09 -27.20 -16.77
N ALA A 4 -4.26 -27.82 -16.83
CA ALA A 4 -5.50 -27.25 -16.33
C ALA A 4 -5.41 -26.82 -14.85
N ALA A 5 -4.59 -27.49 -14.03
CA ALA A 5 -4.39 -27.11 -12.63
C ALA A 5 -3.63 -25.79 -12.51
N LEU A 6 -2.57 -25.60 -13.32
CA LEU A 6 -1.81 -24.35 -13.35
C LEU A 6 -2.66 -23.19 -13.86
N GLU A 7 -3.47 -23.41 -14.91
CA GLU A 7 -4.38 -22.39 -15.43
C GLU A 7 -5.42 -21.95 -14.40
N LEU A 8 -6.02 -22.91 -13.68
CA LEU A 8 -6.97 -22.60 -12.62
C LEU A 8 -6.31 -21.76 -11.52
N VAL A 9 -5.16 -22.20 -11.00
CA VAL A 9 -4.40 -21.46 -9.98
C VAL A 9 -4.07 -20.05 -10.44
N TRP A 10 -3.61 -19.92 -11.68
CA TRP A 10 -3.23 -18.62 -12.20
C TRP A 10 -4.44 -17.70 -12.36
N SER A 11 -5.58 -18.21 -12.82
CA SER A 11 -6.82 -17.43 -12.91
C SER A 11 -7.28 -16.92 -11.54
N GLN A 12 -7.21 -17.77 -10.50
CA GLN A 12 -7.56 -17.40 -9.12
C GLN A 12 -6.59 -16.36 -8.56
N TYR A 13 -5.28 -16.53 -8.77
CA TYR A 13 -4.27 -15.51 -8.47
C TYR A 13 -4.64 -14.16 -9.10
N ARG A 14 -4.95 -14.14 -10.40
CA ARG A 14 -5.28 -12.90 -11.13
C ARG A 14 -6.55 -12.26 -10.56
N GLY A 15 -7.56 -13.06 -10.22
CA GLY A 15 -8.79 -12.61 -9.58
C GLY A 15 -8.58 -11.98 -8.21
N TRP A 16 -7.85 -12.64 -7.30
CA TRP A 16 -7.50 -12.05 -6.00
C TRP A 16 -6.59 -10.83 -6.14
N ALA A 17 -5.60 -10.85 -7.05
CA ALA A 17 -4.75 -9.71 -7.30
C ALA A 17 -5.55 -8.49 -7.81
N SER A 18 -6.58 -8.73 -8.63
CA SER A 18 -7.51 -7.70 -9.09
C SER A 18 -8.34 -7.14 -7.95
N ARG A 19 -8.92 -8.02 -7.11
CA ARG A 19 -9.68 -7.63 -5.91
C ARG A 19 -8.84 -6.80 -4.95
N ALA A 20 -7.61 -7.22 -4.66
CA ALA A 20 -6.69 -6.49 -3.80
C ALA A 20 -6.38 -5.09 -4.34
N ARG A 21 -6.20 -4.93 -5.66
CA ARG A 21 -6.03 -3.61 -6.29
C ARG A 21 -7.29 -2.75 -6.16
N ALA A 22 -8.47 -3.33 -6.34
CA ALA A 22 -9.74 -2.62 -6.21
C ALA A 22 -9.92 -2.07 -4.78
N ILE A 23 -9.73 -2.90 -3.75
CA ILE A 23 -9.82 -2.48 -2.34
C ILE A 23 -8.79 -1.40 -2.04
N ARG A 24 -7.52 -1.59 -2.46
CA ARG A 24 -6.46 -0.60 -2.27
C ARG A 24 -6.79 0.76 -2.90
N SER A 25 -7.31 0.75 -4.13
CA SER A 25 -7.68 1.99 -4.84
C SER A 25 -8.83 2.74 -4.17
N GLN A 26 -9.74 2.04 -3.49
CA GLN A 26 -10.80 2.67 -2.71
C GLN A 26 -10.21 3.35 -1.47
N LEU A 27 -9.36 2.65 -0.70
CA LEU A 27 -8.67 3.21 0.47
C LEU A 27 -7.87 4.47 0.11
N ASP A 28 -7.09 4.42 -0.97
CA ASP A 28 -6.25 5.56 -1.38
C ASP A 28 -7.09 6.76 -1.84
N ARG A 29 -8.23 6.54 -2.49
CA ARG A 29 -9.19 7.62 -2.85
C ARG A 29 -9.80 8.27 -1.61
N TRP A 30 -10.23 7.48 -0.63
CA TRP A 30 -10.78 8.04 0.62
C TRP A 30 -9.73 8.86 1.38
N ARG A 31 -8.47 8.41 1.41
CA ARG A 31 -7.34 9.18 1.98
C ARG A 31 -7.16 10.52 1.28
N LEU A 32 -7.23 10.51 -0.06
CA LEU A 32 -7.09 11.72 -0.84
C LEU A 32 -8.28 12.67 -0.67
N TYR A 33 -9.50 12.16 -0.61
CA TYR A 33 -10.70 12.98 -0.37
C TYR A 33 -10.69 13.62 1.01
N ALA A 34 -10.32 12.87 2.06
CA ALA A 34 -10.18 13.43 3.40
C ALA A 34 -9.19 14.60 3.41
N LEU A 35 -8.01 14.42 2.80
CA LEU A 35 -7.02 15.50 2.64
C LEU A 35 -7.61 16.69 1.86
N ALA A 36 -8.21 16.45 0.71
CA ALA A 36 -8.76 17.50 -0.15
C ALA A 36 -9.84 18.31 0.55
N PHE A 37 -10.76 17.66 1.27
CA PHE A 37 -11.81 18.32 2.03
C PHE A 37 -11.26 19.13 3.21
N THR A 38 -10.28 18.60 3.95
CA THR A 38 -9.63 19.36 5.03
C THR A 38 -8.90 20.59 4.50
N VAL A 39 -8.14 20.47 3.42
CA VAL A 39 -7.43 21.61 2.81
C VAL A 39 -8.44 22.65 2.30
N THR A 40 -9.45 22.20 1.56
CA THR A 40 -10.48 23.09 0.98
C THR A 40 -11.26 23.81 2.07
N GLY A 41 -11.75 23.10 3.08
CA GLY A 41 -12.50 23.73 4.16
C GLY A 41 -11.66 24.70 4.97
N ALA A 42 -10.38 24.41 5.20
CA ALA A 42 -9.47 25.31 5.93
C ALA A 42 -9.25 26.61 5.14
N VAL A 43 -9.01 26.53 3.84
CA VAL A 43 -8.86 27.70 2.97
C VAL A 43 -10.16 28.50 2.89
N LEU A 44 -11.31 27.85 2.70
CA LEU A 44 -12.61 28.52 2.64
C LEU A 44 -12.97 29.21 3.97
N ALA A 45 -12.66 28.59 5.11
CA ALA A 45 -12.89 29.18 6.44
C ALA A 45 -12.11 30.50 6.58
N THR A 46 -10.83 30.47 6.22
CA THR A 46 -9.96 31.63 6.32
C THR A 46 -10.33 32.71 5.33
N LEU A 47 -10.69 32.36 4.09
CA LEU A 47 -11.20 33.33 3.13
C LEU A 47 -12.48 33.99 3.63
N ALA A 48 -13.44 33.22 4.17
CA ALA A 48 -14.66 33.77 4.73
C ALA A 48 -14.39 34.75 5.89
N ALA A 49 -13.41 34.43 6.75
CA ALA A 49 -13.01 35.30 7.86
C ALA A 49 -12.30 36.59 7.40
N GLN A 50 -11.58 36.54 6.27
CA GLN A 50 -10.79 37.67 5.77
C GLN A 50 -11.52 38.56 4.77
N LEU A 51 -12.50 38.02 4.04
CA LEU A 51 -13.21 38.74 2.99
C LEU A 51 -13.82 40.08 3.44
N PRO A 52 -14.49 40.18 4.62
CA PRO A 52 -15.06 41.45 5.09
C PRO A 52 -14.04 42.56 5.31
N ASN A 53 -12.77 42.20 5.57
CA ASN A 53 -11.69 43.16 5.80
C ASN A 53 -11.19 43.78 4.51
N TRP A 54 -11.30 43.06 3.39
CA TRP A 54 -10.93 43.55 2.06
C TRP A 54 -12.12 44.20 1.34
N PHE A 55 -13.33 43.69 1.59
CA PHE A 55 -14.56 44.13 0.92
C PHE A 55 -15.75 44.09 1.89
N ALA A 56 -16.17 45.26 2.37
CA ALA A 56 -17.23 45.38 3.38
C ALA A 56 -18.60 44.85 2.90
N ASP A 57 -18.91 44.95 1.61
CA ASP A 57 -20.27 44.69 1.07
C ASP A 57 -20.51 43.24 0.62
N LEU A 58 -19.52 42.34 0.72
CA LEU A 58 -19.61 40.96 0.22
C LEU A 58 -20.21 39.96 1.23
N THR A 59 -21.16 40.39 2.06
CA THR A 59 -21.73 39.59 3.16
C THR A 59 -22.36 38.26 2.70
N ILE A 60 -23.01 38.24 1.53
CA ILE A 60 -23.57 37.01 0.94
C ILE A 60 -22.45 36.03 0.57
N VAL A 61 -21.37 36.52 -0.04
CA VAL A 61 -20.22 35.69 -0.43
C VAL A 61 -19.55 35.10 0.81
N THR A 62 -19.34 35.89 1.87
CA THR A 62 -18.82 35.40 3.16
C THR A 62 -19.69 34.27 3.73
N ARG A 63 -21.02 34.41 3.71
CA ARG A 63 -21.93 33.36 4.19
C ARG A 63 -21.84 32.08 3.37
N ILE A 64 -21.75 32.20 2.04
CA ILE A 64 -21.58 31.05 1.15
C ILE A 64 -20.25 30.33 1.43
N LEU A 65 -19.15 31.08 1.57
CA LEU A 65 -17.82 30.51 1.86
C LEU A 65 -17.80 29.82 3.24
N SER A 66 -18.38 30.42 4.27
CA SER A 66 -18.50 29.81 5.60
C SER A 66 -19.34 28.53 5.56
N ALA A 67 -20.48 28.54 4.88
CA ALA A 67 -21.32 27.36 4.72
C ALA A 67 -20.58 26.25 3.95
N ALA A 68 -19.92 26.59 2.84
CA ALA A 68 -19.14 25.64 2.05
C ALA A 68 -17.96 25.05 2.86
N SER A 69 -17.29 25.87 3.68
CA SER A 69 -16.24 25.42 4.60
C SER A 69 -16.78 24.40 5.62
N ALA A 70 -17.90 24.70 6.26
CA ALA A 70 -18.54 23.79 7.22
C ALA A 70 -18.93 22.46 6.57
N VAL A 71 -19.49 22.49 5.35
CA VAL A 71 -19.81 21.29 4.57
C VAL A 71 -18.55 20.50 4.23
N ALA A 72 -17.49 21.16 3.76
CA ALA A 72 -16.22 20.50 3.45
C ALA A 72 -15.61 19.84 4.70
N MET A 73 -15.63 20.51 5.86
CA MET A 73 -15.15 19.96 7.12
C MET A 73 -15.97 18.78 7.61
N ALA A 74 -17.29 18.84 7.46
CA ALA A 74 -18.18 17.72 7.78
C ALA A 74 -17.89 16.50 6.89
N LEU A 75 -17.65 16.71 5.60
CA LEU A 75 -17.24 15.65 4.66
C LEU A 75 -15.86 15.08 5.00
N ALA A 76 -14.89 15.92 5.40
CA ALA A 76 -13.59 15.47 5.86
C ALA A 76 -13.71 14.56 7.10
N ALA A 77 -14.51 14.97 8.10
CA ALA A 77 -14.74 14.17 9.29
C ALA A 77 -15.48 12.85 8.99
N TRP A 78 -16.48 12.88 8.12
CA TRP A 78 -17.22 11.70 7.70
C TRP A 78 -16.32 10.70 6.96
N THR A 79 -15.52 11.18 6.00
CA THR A 79 -14.56 10.33 5.28
C THR A 79 -13.50 9.76 6.22
N ALA A 80 -12.90 10.57 7.10
CA ALA A 80 -11.95 10.09 8.09
C ALA A 80 -12.56 9.00 9.00
N ARG A 81 -13.82 9.13 9.41
CA ARG A 81 -14.51 8.12 10.22
C ARG A 81 -14.70 6.81 9.46
N SER A 82 -15.07 6.86 8.18
CA SER A 82 -15.20 5.65 7.35
C SER A 82 -13.88 4.88 7.19
N MET A 83 -12.75 5.57 7.34
CA MET A 83 -11.41 4.99 7.23
C MET A 83 -10.90 4.37 8.54
N LEU A 84 -11.54 4.66 9.68
CA LEU A 84 -11.26 3.99 10.94
C LEU A 84 -11.80 2.54 10.95
N ASP A 85 -12.66 2.20 9.98
CA ASP A 85 -13.07 0.83 9.77
C ASP A 85 -11.89 -0.01 9.24
N SER A 86 -11.24 -0.71 10.17
CA SER A 86 -10.09 -1.59 9.88
C SER A 86 -10.42 -2.70 8.88
N THR A 87 -11.70 -2.97 8.61
CA THR A 87 -12.15 -4.08 7.76
C THR A 87 -11.58 -3.98 6.34
N TYR A 88 -11.60 -2.79 5.72
CA TYR A 88 -11.04 -2.63 4.37
C TYR A 88 -9.53 -2.87 4.31
N GLU A 89 -8.77 -2.44 5.33
CA GLU A 89 -7.32 -2.67 5.38
C GLU A 89 -7.01 -4.15 5.62
N LYS A 90 -7.79 -4.81 6.48
CA LYS A 90 -7.70 -6.26 6.74
C LYS A 90 -8.02 -7.09 5.50
N ASP A 91 -9.13 -6.77 4.83
CA ASP A 91 -9.58 -7.47 3.62
C ASP A 91 -8.58 -7.29 2.48
N TRP A 92 -8.03 -6.08 2.33
CA TRP A 92 -6.95 -5.83 1.37
C TRP A 92 -5.75 -6.75 1.62
N ILE A 93 -5.30 -6.84 2.88
CA ILE A 93 -4.12 -7.63 3.26
C ILE A 93 -4.38 -9.13 3.10
N ARG A 94 -5.52 -9.63 3.56
CA ARG A 94 -5.91 -11.04 3.39
C ARG A 94 -6.01 -11.41 1.91
N THR A 95 -6.70 -10.59 1.11
CA THR A 95 -6.83 -10.81 -0.34
C THR A 95 -5.47 -10.77 -1.04
N ARG A 96 -4.58 -9.85 -0.64
CA ARG A 96 -3.21 -9.76 -1.14
C ARG A 96 -2.41 -11.03 -0.82
N ALA A 97 -2.52 -11.53 0.41
CA ALA A 97 -1.83 -12.74 0.86
C ALA A 97 -2.32 -13.98 0.08
N LEU A 98 -3.63 -14.14 -0.12
CA LEU A 98 -4.19 -15.20 -0.96
C LEU A 98 -3.65 -15.16 -2.39
N ALA A 99 -3.59 -13.96 -2.99
CA ALA A 99 -3.05 -13.78 -4.33
C ALA A 99 -1.57 -14.20 -4.42
N GLU A 100 -0.74 -13.75 -3.48
CA GLU A 100 0.70 -14.05 -3.50
C GLU A 100 0.99 -15.51 -3.20
N ARG A 101 0.24 -16.15 -2.28
CA ARG A 101 0.31 -17.60 -2.04
C ARG A 101 -0.06 -18.39 -3.30
N ALA A 102 -1.16 -18.06 -3.96
CA ALA A 102 -1.56 -18.72 -5.21
C ALA A 102 -0.48 -18.53 -6.32
N LYS A 103 0.08 -17.33 -6.45
CA LYS A 103 1.18 -17.05 -7.38
C LYS A 103 2.41 -17.89 -7.08
N SER A 104 2.80 -17.97 -5.81
CA SER A 104 3.92 -18.77 -5.31
C SER A 104 3.71 -20.26 -5.65
N GLU A 105 2.53 -20.82 -5.37
CA GLU A 105 2.23 -22.21 -5.73
C GLU A 105 2.32 -22.45 -7.24
N GLY A 106 1.86 -21.51 -8.07
CA GLY A 106 2.02 -21.59 -9.52
C GLY A 106 3.49 -21.66 -9.96
N TYR A 107 4.38 -20.87 -9.35
CA TYR A 107 5.81 -20.94 -9.65
C TYR A 107 6.48 -22.20 -9.12
N ARG A 108 6.14 -22.64 -7.89
CA ARG A 108 6.66 -23.90 -7.33
C ARG A 108 6.26 -25.10 -8.17
N TYR A 109 5.03 -25.10 -8.68
CA TYR A 109 4.54 -26.08 -9.63
C TYR A 109 5.32 -26.03 -10.94
N ALA A 110 5.49 -24.83 -11.51
CA ALA A 110 6.22 -24.61 -12.77
C ALA A 110 7.65 -25.17 -12.71
N THR A 111 8.35 -24.99 -11.59
CA THR A 111 9.72 -25.44 -11.37
C THR A 111 9.84 -26.87 -10.84
N ARG A 112 8.73 -27.57 -10.57
CA ARG A 112 8.70 -28.94 -10.03
C ARG A 112 9.49 -29.13 -8.72
N VAL A 113 9.44 -28.13 -7.84
CA VAL A 113 10.03 -28.26 -6.50
C VAL A 113 9.04 -28.93 -5.54
N PRO A 114 9.50 -29.57 -4.45
CA PRO A 114 8.61 -30.18 -3.48
C PRO A 114 7.48 -29.23 -3.00
N PRO A 115 6.22 -29.71 -2.93
CA PRO A 115 5.77 -31.10 -3.09
C PRO A 115 5.40 -31.53 -4.53
N TYR A 116 5.77 -30.75 -5.55
CA TYR A 116 5.39 -30.94 -6.97
C TYR A 116 6.46 -31.68 -7.81
N ASP A 117 7.42 -32.30 -7.14
CA ASP A 117 8.51 -33.10 -7.72
C ASP A 117 8.07 -34.53 -8.10
N SER A 118 6.89 -34.97 -7.66
CA SER A 118 6.32 -36.31 -7.90
C SER A 118 5.22 -36.35 -8.97
N GLY A 119 4.73 -37.56 -9.30
CA GLY A 119 3.75 -37.80 -10.37
C GLY A 119 2.34 -37.27 -10.14
N ASP A 120 1.95 -37.05 -8.88
CA ASP A 120 0.63 -36.55 -8.41
C ASP A 120 0.57 -35.01 -8.26
N LYS A 121 1.55 -34.29 -8.83
CA LYS A 121 1.71 -32.84 -8.68
C LYS A 121 0.47 -31.99 -9.03
N SER A 122 -0.29 -32.35 -10.07
CA SER A 122 -1.47 -31.59 -10.50
C SER A 122 -2.61 -31.73 -9.49
N GLU A 123 -2.78 -32.93 -8.91
CA GLU A 123 -3.77 -33.18 -7.85
C GLU A 123 -3.40 -32.40 -6.57
N LYS A 124 -2.13 -32.41 -6.17
CA LYS A 124 -1.62 -31.60 -5.05
C LYS A 124 -1.86 -30.11 -5.25
N LEU A 125 -1.65 -29.61 -6.47
CA LEU A 125 -1.88 -28.20 -6.78
C LEU A 125 -3.38 -27.85 -6.69
N LEU A 126 -4.25 -28.74 -7.17
CA LEU A 126 -5.70 -28.59 -7.08
C LEU A 126 -6.20 -28.62 -5.63
N GLU A 127 -5.64 -29.49 -4.80
CA GLU A 127 -5.91 -29.50 -3.36
C GLU A 127 -5.49 -28.18 -2.73
N LYS A 128 -4.29 -27.70 -3.07
CA LYS A 128 -3.76 -26.46 -2.49
C LYS A 128 -4.60 -25.24 -2.86
N ILE A 129 -5.08 -25.13 -4.10
CA ILE A 129 -5.93 -24.01 -4.49
C ILE A 129 -7.32 -24.10 -3.85
N LYS A 130 -7.85 -25.32 -3.65
CA LYS A 130 -9.10 -25.52 -2.93
C LYS A 130 -8.99 -25.05 -1.48
N GLU A 131 -7.88 -25.33 -0.80
CA GLU A 131 -7.59 -24.79 0.53
C GLU A 131 -7.62 -23.26 0.54
N LEU A 132 -6.92 -22.61 -0.41
CA LEU A 132 -6.89 -21.14 -0.51
C LEU A 132 -8.28 -20.56 -0.81
N MET A 133 -9.06 -21.20 -1.67
CA MET A 133 -10.44 -20.78 -1.96
C MET A 133 -11.33 -20.90 -0.72
N THR A 134 -11.11 -21.92 0.11
CA THR A 134 -11.85 -22.12 1.37
C THR A 134 -11.43 -21.08 2.40
N GLU A 135 -10.14 -20.79 2.54
CA GLU A 135 -9.60 -19.75 3.42
C GLU A 135 -10.12 -18.35 3.05
N GLY A 136 -10.34 -18.12 1.76
CA GLY A 136 -10.81 -16.86 1.18
C GLY A 136 -12.28 -16.85 0.79
N GLU A 137 -13.13 -17.71 1.36
CA GLU A 137 -14.55 -17.83 0.99
C GLU A 137 -15.31 -16.49 1.13
N ASP A 138 -14.98 -15.69 2.15
CA ASP A 138 -15.52 -14.36 2.37
C ASP A 138 -14.92 -13.27 1.46
N LEU A 139 -13.81 -13.57 0.80
CA LEU A 139 -13.06 -12.70 -0.10
C LEU A 139 -12.81 -13.39 -1.45
N PRO A 140 -13.87 -13.81 -2.18
CA PRO A 140 -13.72 -14.61 -3.38
C PRO A 140 -12.97 -13.83 -4.47
N ALA A 141 -12.15 -14.54 -5.24
CA ALA A 141 -11.45 -13.99 -6.38
C ALA A 141 -12.45 -13.39 -7.38
N LEU A 142 -12.09 -12.25 -7.98
CA LEU A 142 -12.89 -11.70 -9.07
C LEU A 142 -12.76 -12.58 -10.30
N GLU A 143 -13.85 -12.72 -11.06
CA GLU A 143 -13.82 -13.41 -12.35
C GLU A 143 -12.95 -12.61 -13.33
N VAL A 144 -11.86 -13.21 -13.81
CA VAL A 144 -10.98 -12.64 -14.84
C VAL A 144 -11.05 -13.58 -16.03
N LYS A 145 -11.35 -13.04 -17.22
CA LYS A 145 -11.59 -13.84 -18.44
C LYS A 145 -10.47 -13.65 -19.46
N GLY A 146 -10.35 -14.64 -20.34
CA GLY A 146 -9.51 -14.57 -21.55
C GLY A 146 -8.03 -14.38 -21.24
N GLU A 147 -7.36 -13.55 -22.04
CA GLU A 147 -5.92 -13.31 -21.98
C GLU A 147 -5.46 -12.78 -20.61
N ASP A 148 -6.28 -11.96 -19.95
CA ASP A 148 -5.95 -11.39 -18.64
C ASP A 148 -5.85 -12.44 -17.53
N ALA A 149 -6.53 -13.58 -17.69
CA ALA A 149 -6.48 -14.70 -16.75
C ALA A 149 -5.18 -15.50 -16.88
N ARG A 150 -4.56 -15.52 -18.06
CA ARG A 150 -3.29 -16.21 -18.34
C ARG A 150 -2.08 -15.28 -18.30
N LYS A 151 -2.29 -13.97 -18.23
CA LYS A 151 -1.21 -12.97 -18.26
C LYS A 151 -0.15 -13.21 -17.19
N GLY A 152 1.09 -13.42 -17.65
CA GLY A 152 2.26 -13.65 -16.80
C GLY A 152 2.33 -15.04 -16.18
N CYS A 153 1.50 -16.00 -16.63
CA CYS A 153 1.58 -17.39 -16.20
C CYS A 153 2.96 -17.96 -16.53
N PRO A 154 3.63 -18.63 -15.58
CA PRO A 154 4.93 -19.23 -15.85
C PRO A 154 4.81 -20.32 -16.91
N ALA A 155 5.84 -20.45 -17.74
CA ALA A 155 6.00 -21.64 -18.56
C ALA A 155 6.18 -22.86 -17.64
N HIS A 156 5.72 -24.04 -18.07
CA HIS A 156 5.93 -25.28 -17.33
C HIS A 156 6.37 -26.40 -18.29
N PRO A 157 7.50 -27.08 -18.03
CA PRO A 157 8.41 -26.86 -16.90
C PRO A 157 9.23 -25.57 -17.03
N LEU A 158 9.64 -25.01 -15.89
CA LEU A 158 10.52 -23.84 -15.79
C LEU A 158 11.83 -24.27 -15.15
N THR A 159 12.97 -23.95 -15.77
CA THR A 159 14.29 -24.20 -15.18
C THR A 159 14.60 -23.22 -14.05
N VAL A 160 15.53 -23.56 -13.16
CA VAL A 160 15.94 -22.67 -12.07
C VAL A 160 16.57 -21.37 -12.60
N GLN A 161 17.27 -21.42 -13.74
CA GLN A 161 17.89 -20.25 -14.36
C GLN A 161 16.83 -19.31 -14.95
N GLU A 162 15.81 -19.86 -15.61
CA GLU A 162 14.66 -19.09 -16.11
C GLU A 162 13.87 -18.52 -14.94
N TYR A 163 13.64 -19.29 -13.87
CA TYR A 163 13.02 -18.82 -12.63
C TYR A 163 13.80 -17.65 -12.02
N ALA A 164 15.12 -17.77 -11.86
CA ALA A 164 15.94 -16.71 -11.31
C ALA A 164 15.85 -15.40 -12.13
N THR A 165 15.69 -15.52 -13.45
CA THR A 165 15.59 -14.36 -14.34
C THR A 165 14.19 -13.76 -14.32
N VAL A 166 13.17 -14.57 -14.65
CA VAL A 166 11.78 -14.12 -14.85
C VAL A 166 11.07 -13.86 -13.53
N ARG A 167 11.37 -14.62 -12.47
CA ARG A 167 10.67 -14.50 -11.19
C ARG A 167 11.43 -13.66 -10.19
N ILE A 168 12.69 -14.00 -9.88
CA ILE A 168 13.48 -13.26 -8.89
C ILE A 168 13.87 -11.88 -9.44
N GLY A 169 14.37 -11.81 -10.67
CA GLY A 169 14.77 -10.54 -11.32
C GLY A 169 13.63 -9.52 -11.39
N ASP A 170 12.46 -9.94 -11.87
CA ASP A 170 11.25 -9.11 -11.91
C ASP A 170 10.82 -8.66 -10.52
N GLN A 171 10.86 -9.55 -9.52
CA GLN A 171 10.46 -9.19 -8.16
C GLN A 171 11.42 -8.18 -7.53
N VAL A 172 12.73 -8.37 -7.71
CA VAL A 172 13.76 -7.43 -7.22
C VAL A 172 13.56 -6.05 -7.84
N THR A 173 13.28 -5.99 -9.14
CA THR A 173 12.98 -4.74 -9.85
C THR A 173 11.71 -4.09 -9.29
N PHE A 174 10.63 -4.85 -9.18
CA PHE A 174 9.36 -4.38 -8.64
C PHE A 174 9.49 -3.82 -7.22
N TYR A 175 10.18 -4.52 -6.33
CA TYR A 175 10.40 -4.07 -4.95
C TYR A 175 11.31 -2.84 -4.87
N SER A 176 12.38 -2.79 -5.66
CA SER A 176 13.27 -1.63 -5.70
C SER A 176 12.53 -0.38 -6.18
N ASP A 177 11.76 -0.50 -7.26
CA ASP A 177 10.94 0.59 -7.79
C ASP A 177 9.88 1.05 -6.80
N LYS A 178 9.22 0.11 -6.11
CA LYS A 178 8.23 0.43 -5.09
C LYS A 178 8.87 1.11 -3.89
N ALA A 179 10.04 0.68 -3.46
CA ALA A 179 10.77 1.34 -2.38
C ALA A 179 11.08 2.80 -2.75
N ASN A 180 11.70 3.03 -3.92
CA ASN A 180 12.08 4.36 -4.39
C ASN A 180 10.86 5.30 -4.54
N LYS A 181 9.74 4.80 -5.07
CA LYS A 181 8.49 5.57 -5.19
C LYS A 181 7.95 5.99 -3.82
N ASN A 182 7.97 5.08 -2.84
CA ASN A 182 7.52 5.39 -1.48
C ASN A 182 8.45 6.38 -0.78
N GLU A 183 9.77 6.26 -0.94
CA GLU A 183 10.72 7.26 -0.42
C GLU A 183 10.51 8.64 -1.02
N GLY A 184 10.38 8.71 -2.35
CA GLY A 184 10.11 9.97 -3.04
C GLY A 184 8.84 10.63 -2.54
N ASN A 185 7.77 9.85 -2.33
CA ASN A 185 6.51 10.37 -1.77
C ASN A 185 6.67 10.82 -0.31
N ALA A 186 7.37 10.06 0.53
CA ALA A 186 7.66 10.46 1.90
C ALA A 186 8.43 11.79 1.93
N HIS A 187 9.47 11.92 1.10
CA HIS A 187 10.27 13.14 1.02
C HIS A 187 9.44 14.34 0.54
N ARG A 188 8.60 14.17 -0.48
CA ARG A 188 7.68 15.22 -0.96
C ARG A 188 6.74 15.70 0.13
N CYS A 189 6.14 14.80 0.91
CA CYS A 189 5.28 15.17 2.03
C CYS A 189 6.06 15.92 3.12
N THR A 190 7.25 15.44 3.51
CA THR A 190 8.11 16.10 4.49
C THR A 190 8.51 17.50 4.02
N LEU A 191 8.93 17.64 2.76
CA LEU A 191 9.32 18.93 2.18
C LEU A 191 8.13 19.89 2.17
N ALA A 192 6.94 19.43 1.76
CA ALA A 192 5.73 20.25 1.80
C ALA A 192 5.41 20.74 3.22
N ILE A 193 5.48 19.85 4.21
CA ILE A 193 5.30 20.19 5.63
C ILE A 193 6.33 21.24 6.07
N GLN A 194 7.61 21.05 5.74
CA GLN A 194 8.67 21.97 6.13
C GLN A 194 8.49 23.37 5.51
N VAL A 195 8.19 23.42 4.20
CA VAL A 195 7.96 24.67 3.48
C VAL A 195 6.73 25.40 4.05
N LEU A 196 5.61 24.71 4.22
CA LEU A 196 4.38 25.31 4.77
C LEU A 196 4.57 25.80 6.21
N SER A 197 5.28 25.03 7.03
CA SER A 197 5.62 25.42 8.41
C SER A 197 6.55 26.63 8.44
N GLY A 198 7.53 26.70 7.53
CA GLY A 198 8.42 27.85 7.36
C GLY A 198 7.66 29.12 6.95
N ILE A 199 6.72 29.00 6.00
CA ILE A 199 5.84 30.11 5.60
C ILE A 199 4.97 30.55 6.78
N ALA A 200 4.36 29.60 7.52
CA ALA A 200 3.53 29.91 8.67
C ALA A 200 4.33 30.66 9.76
N ALA A 201 5.57 30.23 10.03
CA ALA A 201 6.45 30.89 10.99
C ALA A 201 6.85 32.31 10.54
N ALA A 202 7.17 32.50 9.26
CA ALA A 202 7.47 33.82 8.71
C ALA A 202 6.25 34.77 8.79
N LEU A 203 5.06 34.27 8.47
CA LEU A 203 3.80 35.02 8.58
C LEU A 203 3.48 35.39 10.03
N ALA A 204 3.70 34.46 10.97
CA ALA A 204 3.52 34.72 12.40
C ALA A 204 4.48 35.82 12.90
N ALA A 205 5.76 35.76 12.50
CA ALA A 205 6.74 36.78 12.85
C ALA A 205 6.39 38.16 12.28
N LEU A 206 5.92 38.22 11.03
CA LEU A 206 5.46 39.46 10.41
C LEU A 206 4.23 40.04 11.13
N GLY A 207 3.27 39.20 11.51
CA GLY A 207 2.09 39.59 12.27
C GLY A 207 2.43 40.14 13.66
N ALA A 208 3.46 39.60 14.31
CA ALA A 208 3.93 40.11 15.60
C ALA A 208 4.57 41.50 15.51
N ILE A 209 5.20 41.83 14.37
CA ILE A 209 5.82 43.14 14.12
C ILE A 209 4.78 44.16 13.65
N HIS A 210 3.83 43.74 12.81
CA HIS A 210 2.81 44.59 12.21
C HIS A 210 1.43 44.28 12.77
N ALA A 211 1.11 44.86 13.93
CA ALA A 211 -0.21 44.77 14.52
C ALA A 211 -1.29 45.28 13.54
N GLY A 212 -2.31 44.45 13.28
CA GLY A 212 -3.43 44.79 12.40
C GLY A 212 -3.38 44.23 10.98
N ALA A 213 -2.31 43.54 10.58
CA ALA A 213 -2.22 42.94 9.24
C ALA A 213 -3.12 41.70 9.03
N GLN A 214 -3.83 41.24 10.08
CA GLN A 214 -4.76 40.10 10.06
C GLN A 214 -4.18 38.80 9.47
N ILE A 215 -2.85 38.65 9.52
CA ILE A 215 -2.11 37.51 8.95
C ILE A 215 -2.32 36.23 9.77
N GLU A 216 -2.72 36.35 11.03
CA GLU A 216 -2.87 35.24 11.98
C GLU A 216 -3.81 34.13 11.49
N ALA A 217 -4.89 34.49 10.78
CA ALA A 217 -5.83 33.50 10.26
C ALA A 217 -5.18 32.55 9.24
N TRP A 218 -4.19 33.03 8.47
CA TRP A 218 -3.44 32.22 7.51
C TRP A 218 -2.42 31.31 8.18
N VAL A 219 -1.87 31.71 9.33
CA VAL A 219 -0.98 30.86 10.14
C VAL A 219 -1.74 29.62 10.62
N ALA A 220 -2.97 29.79 11.09
CA ALA A 220 -3.84 28.69 11.47
C ALA A 220 -4.19 27.78 10.29
N THR A 221 -4.49 28.35 9.11
CA THR A 221 -4.76 27.57 7.88
C THR A 221 -3.58 26.70 7.48
N LEU A 222 -2.38 27.29 7.42
CA LEU A 222 -1.17 26.58 7.02
C LEU A 222 -0.86 25.45 8.01
N SER A 223 -1.08 25.69 9.30
CA SER A 223 -0.93 24.66 10.34
C SER A 223 -1.92 23.50 10.14
N ALA A 224 -3.18 23.80 9.80
CA ALA A 224 -4.20 22.78 9.49
C ALA A 224 -3.85 21.98 8.22
N ILE A 225 -3.40 22.64 7.15
CA ILE A 225 -2.95 22.00 5.90
C ILE A 225 -1.75 21.09 6.17
N THR A 226 -0.73 21.59 6.88
CA THR A 226 0.44 20.80 7.30
C THR A 226 0.02 19.55 8.07
N THR A 227 -0.89 19.70 9.03
CA THR A 227 -1.42 18.58 9.83
C THR A 227 -2.15 17.58 8.95
N ALA A 228 -2.97 18.04 8.00
CA ALA A 228 -3.69 17.18 7.06
C ALA A 228 -2.73 16.39 6.15
N ILE A 229 -1.68 17.03 5.62
CA ILE A 229 -0.64 16.38 4.82
C ILE A 229 0.09 15.33 5.67
N GLY A 230 0.43 15.66 6.93
CA GLY A 230 1.06 14.73 7.86
C GLY A 230 0.19 13.51 8.13
N ALA A 231 -1.11 13.71 8.41
CA ALA A 231 -2.07 12.63 8.60
C ALA A 231 -2.22 11.75 7.34
N TYR A 232 -2.26 12.37 6.16
CA TYR A 232 -2.29 11.64 4.89
C TYR A 232 -1.02 10.79 4.68
N ALA A 233 0.17 11.37 4.90
CA ALA A 233 1.44 10.65 4.76
C ALA A 233 1.56 9.48 5.76
N LEU A 234 1.11 9.69 7.00
CA LEU A 234 1.06 8.64 8.02
C LEU A 234 0.11 7.52 7.62
N ALA A 235 -1.08 7.86 7.11
CA ALA A 235 -2.06 6.88 6.61
C ALA A 235 -1.53 6.08 5.42
N GLN A 236 -0.73 6.69 4.55
CA GLN A 236 -0.08 6.03 3.41
C GLN A 236 1.11 5.16 3.81
N ARG A 237 1.70 5.38 5.00
CA ARG A 237 2.82 4.60 5.57
C ARG A 237 4.05 4.54 4.65
N TYR A 238 4.32 5.61 3.90
CA TYR A 238 5.37 5.62 2.86
C TYR A 238 6.74 5.15 3.36
N GLN A 239 7.23 5.67 4.49
CA GLN A 239 8.54 5.28 5.04
C GLN A 239 8.62 3.80 5.40
N ARG A 240 7.54 3.25 6.01
CA ARG A 240 7.48 1.84 6.39
C ARG A 240 7.49 0.95 5.14
N LEU A 241 6.64 1.25 4.15
CA LEU A 241 6.58 0.50 2.89
C LEU A 241 7.92 0.55 2.14
N ALA A 242 8.58 1.71 2.12
CA ALA A 242 9.91 1.86 1.51
C ALA A 242 10.95 0.93 2.16
N ALA A 243 10.99 0.89 3.50
CA ALA A 243 11.91 0.03 4.24
C ALA A 243 11.62 -1.46 3.98
N THR A 244 10.35 -1.87 4.04
CA THR A 244 9.96 -3.27 3.85
C THR A 244 10.31 -3.78 2.45
N TYR A 245 9.94 -3.04 1.40
CA TYR A 245 10.24 -3.45 0.03
C TYR A 245 11.74 -3.52 -0.24
N ARG A 246 12.51 -2.56 0.28
CA ARG A 246 13.96 -2.60 0.07
C ARG A 246 14.63 -3.75 0.80
N LEU A 247 14.21 -4.04 2.03
CA LEU A 247 14.71 -5.20 2.76
C LEU A 247 14.39 -6.51 2.01
N ALA A 248 13.17 -6.64 1.46
CA ALA A 248 12.79 -7.80 0.67
C ALA A 248 13.63 -7.94 -0.61
N ALA A 249 13.87 -6.84 -1.33
CA ALA A 249 14.73 -6.83 -2.50
C ALA A 249 16.17 -7.26 -2.16
N GLU A 250 16.75 -6.74 -1.07
CA GLU A 250 18.11 -7.11 -0.64
C GLU A 250 18.19 -8.58 -0.20
N ARG A 251 17.18 -9.10 0.50
CA ARG A 251 17.12 -10.53 0.86
C ARG A 251 17.08 -11.43 -0.38
N LEU A 252 16.28 -11.07 -1.39
CA LEU A 252 16.23 -11.81 -2.65
C LEU A 252 17.56 -11.76 -3.42
N LYS A 253 18.17 -10.57 -3.51
CA LYS A 253 19.50 -10.40 -4.14
C LYS A 253 20.57 -11.24 -3.43
N LEU A 254 20.61 -11.18 -2.11
CA LEU A 254 21.55 -11.95 -1.30
C LEU A 254 21.36 -13.45 -1.53
N ARG A 255 20.11 -13.92 -1.47
CA ARG A 255 19.81 -15.35 -1.66
C ARG A 255 20.18 -15.85 -3.05
N LEU A 256 19.94 -15.02 -4.08
CA LEU A 256 20.34 -15.31 -5.45
C LEU A 256 21.87 -15.31 -5.61
N ALA A 257 22.58 -14.39 -4.96
CA ALA A 257 24.04 -14.33 -5.00
C ALA A 257 24.66 -15.58 -4.34
N MET A 258 24.14 -16.00 -3.18
CA MET A 258 24.56 -17.23 -2.50
C MET A 258 24.38 -18.45 -3.40
N TRP A 259 23.22 -18.59 -4.05
CA TRP A 259 22.97 -19.69 -4.98
C TRP A 259 23.96 -19.68 -6.16
N LYS A 260 24.24 -18.52 -6.75
CA LYS A 260 25.23 -18.40 -7.84
C LYS A 260 26.61 -18.87 -7.41
N ILE A 261 27.06 -18.50 -6.21
CA ILE A 261 28.37 -18.91 -5.68
C ILE A 261 28.42 -20.44 -5.51
N THR A 262 27.39 -21.04 -4.91
CA THR A 262 27.33 -22.49 -4.69
C THR A 262 27.30 -23.26 -6.00
N THR A 263 26.45 -22.86 -6.95
CA THR A 263 26.24 -23.58 -8.22
C THR A 263 27.38 -23.36 -9.22
N GLN A 264 28.11 -22.24 -9.14
CA GLN A 264 29.30 -21.99 -9.95
C GLN A 264 30.43 -22.99 -9.62
N ALA A 265 30.52 -23.45 -8.37
CA ALA A 265 31.49 -24.46 -7.97
C ALA A 265 31.10 -25.87 -8.44
N ARG A 266 29.81 -26.22 -8.34
CA ARG A 266 29.26 -27.50 -8.79
C ARG A 266 27.73 -27.41 -8.98
N PRO A 267 27.15 -28.00 -10.04
CA PRO A 267 25.71 -28.16 -10.15
C PRO A 267 25.14 -28.94 -8.97
N ASP A 268 24.12 -28.39 -8.30
CA ASP A 268 23.51 -28.94 -7.09
C ASP A 268 21.98 -28.77 -7.13
N PRO A 269 21.22 -29.85 -7.45
CA PRO A 269 19.76 -29.81 -7.47
C PRO A 269 19.12 -29.45 -6.13
N GLU A 270 19.77 -29.74 -4.99
CA GLU A 270 19.24 -29.36 -3.68
C GLU A 270 19.34 -27.84 -3.48
N ALA A 271 20.45 -27.23 -3.91
CA ALA A 271 20.61 -25.77 -3.89
C ALA A 271 19.61 -25.06 -4.81
N ASP A 272 19.26 -25.67 -5.95
CA ASP A 272 18.23 -25.16 -6.87
C ASP A 272 16.85 -25.15 -6.22
N ASN A 273 16.45 -26.28 -5.62
CA ASN A 273 15.19 -26.40 -4.89
C ASN A 273 15.14 -25.41 -3.72
N ALA A 274 16.22 -25.32 -2.95
CA ALA A 274 16.33 -24.39 -1.83
C ALA A 274 16.21 -22.93 -2.29
N LEU A 275 16.80 -22.54 -3.43
CA LEU A 275 16.67 -21.17 -3.96
C LEU A 275 15.20 -20.82 -4.18
N ILE A 276 14.46 -21.70 -4.85
CA ILE A 276 13.06 -21.47 -5.21
C ILE A 276 12.20 -21.40 -3.95
N LEU A 277 12.36 -22.37 -3.02
CA LEU A 277 11.59 -22.41 -1.79
C LEU A 277 11.88 -21.21 -0.89
N ASP A 278 13.16 -20.82 -0.73
CA ASP A 278 13.54 -19.67 0.06
C ASP A 278 13.07 -18.35 -0.58
N ALA A 279 13.16 -18.23 -1.91
CA ALA A 279 12.71 -17.03 -2.62
C ALA A 279 11.19 -16.85 -2.52
N GLU A 280 10.40 -17.90 -2.79
CA GLU A 280 8.95 -17.84 -2.59
C GLU A 280 8.58 -17.67 -1.11
N GLY A 281 9.36 -18.25 -0.19
CA GLY A 281 9.24 -18.01 1.26
C GLY A 281 9.46 -16.55 1.66
N ILE A 282 10.49 -15.89 1.11
CA ILE A 282 10.76 -14.46 1.34
C ILE A 282 9.60 -13.62 0.80
N MET A 283 9.09 -13.94 -0.40
CA MET A 283 8.00 -13.20 -1.05
C MET A 283 6.66 -13.38 -0.33
N ASN A 284 6.35 -14.59 0.15
CA ASN A 284 5.15 -14.84 0.95
C ASN A 284 5.26 -14.30 2.38
N GLY A 285 6.40 -14.51 3.05
CA GLY A 285 6.65 -14.08 4.42
C GLY A 285 6.60 -12.57 4.62
N GLU A 286 6.90 -11.78 3.58
CA GLU A 286 6.65 -10.34 3.58
C GLU A 286 5.14 -10.02 3.68
N ASN A 287 4.30 -10.73 2.94
CA ASN A 287 2.85 -10.57 3.04
C ASN A 287 2.33 -11.02 4.39
N ASP A 288 2.86 -12.10 4.97
CA ASP A 288 2.48 -12.58 6.31
C ASP A 288 2.95 -11.65 7.44
N ALA A 289 4.10 -10.98 7.26
CA ALA A 289 4.53 -9.90 8.14
C ALA A 289 3.58 -8.71 8.08
N TRP A 290 3.03 -8.37 6.90
CA TRP A 290 1.93 -7.41 6.80
C TRP A 290 0.65 -7.94 7.48
N VAL A 291 0.27 -9.20 7.30
CA VAL A 291 -0.89 -9.79 7.98
C VAL A 291 -0.73 -9.68 9.50
N THR A 292 0.43 -10.02 10.04
CA THR A 292 0.69 -10.02 11.49
C THR A 292 0.76 -8.61 12.07
N ASP A 293 1.50 -7.68 11.44
CA ASP A 293 1.64 -6.30 11.91
C ASP A 293 0.30 -5.53 11.85
N PHE A 294 -0.53 -5.80 10.86
CA PHE A 294 -1.79 -5.08 10.66
C PHE A 294 -2.97 -5.70 11.42
N LEU A 295 -2.95 -7.01 11.69
CA LEU A 295 -3.99 -7.66 12.52
C LEU A 295 -3.75 -7.52 14.02
N LYS A 296 -2.49 -7.40 14.49
CA LYS A 296 -2.18 -7.38 15.93
C LYS A 296 -2.29 -6.02 16.63
N ARG A 297 -2.66 -4.93 15.94
CA ARG A 297 -2.75 -3.61 16.58
C ARG A 297 -4.21 -3.13 16.73
N PRO A 298 -4.87 -3.37 17.88
CA PRO A 298 -6.04 -2.58 18.23
C PRO A 298 -5.59 -1.13 18.47
N ALA A 299 -6.45 -0.18 18.12
CA ALA A 299 -6.23 1.25 18.35
C ALA A 299 -5.94 1.51 19.83
N THR A 300 -4.68 1.67 20.19
CA THR A 300 -4.32 2.25 21.49
C THR A 300 -4.53 3.75 21.38
N SER A 301 -5.77 4.19 21.58
CA SER A 301 -6.04 5.52 22.12
C SER A 301 -5.33 5.60 23.47
N SER A 302 -4.19 6.29 23.48
CA SER A 302 -3.56 6.76 24.70
C SER A 302 -4.48 7.82 25.30
N THR A 303 -5.46 7.39 26.07
CA THR A 303 -6.11 8.25 27.05
C THR A 303 -5.24 8.18 28.29
N ALA A 304 -4.36 9.18 28.40
CA ALA A 304 -3.75 9.52 29.68
C ALA A 304 -4.88 9.71 30.70
N THR A 305 -4.98 8.80 31.66
CA THR A 305 -5.68 9.07 32.92
C THR A 305 -4.79 10.00 33.74
N LEU A 306 -5.00 11.29 33.52
CA LEU A 306 -4.80 12.31 34.55
C LEU A 306 -5.91 12.15 35.61
N ASN A 307 -5.50 12.29 36.87
CA ASN A 307 -6.29 12.37 38.11
C ASN A 307 -6.76 11.00 38.62
N SER A 308 -6.43 10.55 39.84
CA SER A 308 -6.31 11.27 41.12
C SER A 308 -5.30 10.58 42.04
#